data_AF-A0A7L0WKB9-F1
#
_entry.id   AF-A0A7L0WKB9-F1
#
_cell.length_a   1.000
_cell.length_b   1.000
_cell.length_c   1.000
_cell.angle_alpha   90.00
_cell.angle_beta   90.00
_cell.angle_gamma   90.00
#
_symmetry.space_group_name_H-M   'P 1'
#
loop_
_entity.id
_entity.type
_entity.pdbx_description
1 polymer ?
#
loop_
_entity_poly.entity_id
_entity_poly.type
_entity_poly.pdbx_seq_one_letter_code
_entity_poly.pdbx_strand_id
1 'polypeptide(L)'
;ISPQDPRELCSLLALCPTEEPGPLLSLLTERMAQLLGALVPSGEATPLCEMCEFAVRAAESLLENNMTEEQLVNDIEKVCYMLPHGVIGQCKDFVDSYGKAVVIMLLEATDPQAICTMLHLCPRRGAAQGAAAAAALQPAAGTFCNVCQILITYVDNELLKNETLAELSSVLEKGCELLPDLLTSQCEALVTQYEPAAVRLLVQMMDPDFICTKIRACDQGSQVDSDPCSWGPDYWCSSTATATECDALEHCRRHVW
;
A
#
# COMPACT_ATOMS: atom_id res chain seq x y z
N ILE A 1 7.92 19.41 24.59
CA ILE A 1 8.95 18.66 23.83
C ILE A 1 8.20 18.01 22.68
N SER A 2 8.38 18.51 21.47
CA SER A 2 7.53 18.17 20.31
C SER A 2 8.17 17.00 19.56
N PRO A 3 7.53 15.82 19.43
CA PRO A 3 8.01 14.79 18.53
C PRO A 3 7.57 15.16 17.12
N GLN A 4 8.42 15.92 16.41
CA GLN A 4 8.18 16.28 15.00
C GLN A 4 8.97 15.40 14.04
N ASP A 5 9.81 14.48 14.55
CA ASP A 5 10.63 13.58 13.74
C ASP A 5 10.01 12.17 13.70
N PRO A 6 9.57 11.69 12.52
CA PRO A 6 9.04 10.34 12.35
C PRO A 6 10.03 9.23 12.76
N ARG A 7 11.34 9.47 12.70
CA ARG A 7 12.34 8.52 13.24
C ARG A 7 12.27 8.39 14.75
N GLU A 8 12.06 9.49 15.47
CA GLU A 8 11.94 9.44 16.92
C GLU A 8 10.68 8.69 17.34
N LEU A 9 9.55 8.93 16.67
CA LEU A 9 8.30 8.21 16.94
C LEU A 9 8.42 6.71 16.61
N CYS A 10 9.03 6.37 15.46
CA CYS A 10 9.28 5.00 15.05
C CYS A 10 10.25 4.26 15.99
N SER A 11 11.26 4.95 16.50
CA SER A 11 12.22 4.43 17.49
C SER A 11 11.58 4.24 18.86
N LEU A 12 10.73 5.17 19.29
CA LEU A 12 9.96 5.08 20.54
C LEU A 12 9.02 3.86 20.53
N LEU A 13 8.46 3.55 19.37
CA LEU A 13 7.56 2.41 19.15
C LEU A 13 8.31 1.11 18.79
N ALA A 14 9.64 1.12 18.71
CA ALA A 14 10.49 0.00 18.30
C ALA A 14 10.10 -0.64 16.95
N LEU A 15 9.54 0.18 16.04
CA LEU A 15 9.11 -0.24 14.70
C LEU A 15 10.23 -0.08 13.66
N CYS A 16 11.25 0.73 13.97
CA CYS A 16 12.42 0.93 13.13
C CYS A 16 13.49 -0.10 13.46
N PRO A 17 14.26 -0.60 12.46
CA PRO A 17 15.38 -1.49 12.70
C PRO A 17 16.46 -0.73 13.48
N THR A 18 16.53 -0.97 14.79
CA THR A 18 17.68 -0.52 15.59
C THR A 18 18.84 -1.45 15.25
N GLU A 19 19.98 -0.87 14.83
CA GLU A 19 21.23 -1.61 14.81
C GLU A 19 21.45 -2.23 16.20
N GLU A 20 21.64 -3.55 16.22
CA GLU A 20 21.75 -4.43 17.39
C GLU A 20 20.41 -4.84 18.04
N PRO A 21 19.80 -5.96 17.60
CA PRO A 21 18.75 -6.61 18.36
C PRO A 21 19.30 -7.01 19.74
N GLY A 22 18.66 -6.52 20.81
CA GLY A 22 19.06 -6.83 22.19
C GLY A 22 19.17 -8.35 22.45
N PRO A 23 19.94 -8.78 23.46
CA PRO A 23 20.37 -10.17 23.63
C PRO A 23 19.21 -11.18 23.71
N LEU A 24 18.03 -10.76 24.20
CA LEU A 24 16.82 -11.60 24.20
C LEU A 24 16.24 -11.82 22.79
N LEU A 25 16.23 -10.81 21.93
CA LEU A 25 15.72 -10.94 20.57
C LEU A 25 16.67 -11.81 19.72
N SER A 26 17.98 -11.66 19.92
CA SER A 26 18.99 -12.51 19.25
C SER A 26 18.82 -14.00 19.60
N LEU A 27 18.59 -14.33 20.88
CA LEU A 27 18.33 -15.69 21.35
C LEU A 27 17.02 -16.27 20.81
N LEU A 28 16.00 -15.42 20.62
CA LEU A 28 14.74 -15.82 20.02
C LEU A 28 14.87 -16.04 18.51
N THR A 29 15.57 -15.16 17.80
CA THR A 29 15.84 -15.32 16.35
C THR A 29 16.69 -16.55 16.06
N GLU A 30 17.68 -16.85 16.90
CA GLU A 30 18.56 -18.00 16.73
C GLU A 30 17.83 -19.32 17.01
N ARG A 31 16.96 -19.34 18.02
CA ARG A 31 16.04 -20.48 18.25
C ARG A 31 15.02 -20.66 17.14
N MET A 32 14.49 -19.57 16.58
CA MET A 32 13.56 -19.64 15.46
C MET A 32 14.27 -20.13 14.19
N ALA A 33 15.49 -19.68 13.92
CA ALA A 33 16.30 -20.17 12.80
C ALA A 33 16.61 -21.68 12.92
N GLN A 34 16.90 -22.16 14.14
CA GLN A 34 17.10 -23.58 14.41
C GLN A 34 15.82 -24.41 14.27
N LEU A 35 14.67 -23.88 14.71
CA LEU A 35 13.37 -24.54 14.53
C LEU A 35 12.94 -24.58 13.06
N LEU A 36 13.21 -23.52 12.29
CA LEU A 36 12.92 -23.44 10.87
C LEU A 36 13.84 -24.36 10.05
N GLY A 37 15.12 -24.49 10.44
CA GLY A 37 16.07 -25.38 9.77
C GLY A 37 15.75 -26.88 9.91
N ALA A 38 15.05 -27.27 10.97
CA ALA A 38 14.65 -28.68 11.18
C ALA A 38 13.41 -29.10 10.36
N LEU A 39 12.68 -28.15 9.77
CA LEU A 39 11.42 -28.39 9.06
C LEU A 39 11.54 -28.33 7.53
N VAL A 40 12.72 -28.04 6.97
CA VAL A 40 12.90 -27.86 5.51
C VAL A 40 13.72 -29.00 4.92
N PRO A 41 13.08 -29.97 4.22
CA PRO A 41 13.76 -30.79 3.24
C PRO A 41 13.95 -29.99 1.94
N SER A 42 15.11 -30.12 1.33
CA SER A 42 15.42 -29.50 0.04
C SER A 42 14.63 -30.18 -1.09
N GLY A 43 13.65 -29.49 -1.67
CA GLY A 43 13.02 -29.89 -2.93
C GLY A 43 11.64 -29.27 -3.19
N GLU A 44 11.59 -28.31 -4.13
CA GLU A 44 10.42 -27.94 -4.96
C GLU A 44 9.09 -27.49 -4.33
N ALA A 45 9.12 -26.74 -3.23
CA ALA A 45 8.20 -25.62 -2.93
C ALA A 45 8.68 -24.97 -1.62
N THR A 46 8.71 -23.65 -1.54
CA THR A 46 8.95 -23.01 -0.24
C THR A 46 7.69 -23.23 0.63
N PRO A 47 7.81 -23.43 1.95
CA PRO A 47 6.65 -23.48 2.85
C PRO A 47 5.74 -22.25 2.70
N LEU A 48 6.33 -21.10 2.35
CA LEU A 48 5.63 -19.86 2.02
C LEU A 48 4.79 -19.95 0.73
N CYS A 49 5.27 -20.64 -0.29
CA CYS A 49 4.53 -20.88 -1.53
C CYS A 49 3.29 -21.73 -1.25
N GLU A 50 3.44 -22.83 -0.51
CA GLU A 50 2.32 -23.72 -0.17
C GLU A 50 1.27 -23.01 0.70
N MET A 51 1.72 -22.23 1.70
CA MET A 51 0.82 -21.41 2.52
C MET A 51 0.08 -20.37 1.70
N CYS A 52 0.77 -19.71 0.76
CA CYS A 52 0.14 -18.75 -0.13
C CYS A 52 -0.92 -19.42 -1.00
N GLU A 53 -0.59 -20.53 -1.68
CA GLU A 53 -1.54 -21.22 -2.55
C GLU A 53 -2.76 -21.71 -1.77
N PHE A 54 -2.56 -22.20 -0.55
CA PHE A 54 -3.65 -22.56 0.34
C PHE A 54 -4.53 -21.35 0.70
N ALA A 55 -3.92 -20.23 1.05
CA ALA A 55 -4.66 -19.01 1.39
C ALA A 55 -5.47 -18.47 0.21
N VAL A 56 -4.91 -18.52 -1.00
CA VAL A 56 -5.62 -18.10 -2.23
C VAL A 56 -6.81 -19.02 -2.51
N ARG A 57 -6.64 -20.34 -2.43
CA ARG A 57 -7.76 -21.31 -2.57
C ARG A 57 -8.84 -21.13 -1.51
N ALA A 58 -8.43 -20.82 -0.27
CA ALA A 58 -9.37 -20.56 0.82
C ALA A 58 -10.15 -19.25 0.56
N ALA A 59 -9.49 -18.22 0.05
CA ALA A 59 -10.12 -16.96 -0.32
C ALA A 59 -11.10 -17.14 -1.50
N GLU A 60 -10.71 -17.86 -2.55
CA GLU A 60 -11.59 -18.27 -3.65
C GLU A 60 -12.84 -18.96 -3.13
N SER A 61 -12.67 -19.97 -2.27
CA SER A 61 -13.79 -20.71 -1.69
C SER A 61 -14.71 -19.81 -0.84
N LEU A 62 -14.15 -18.86 -0.10
CA LEU A 62 -14.96 -17.92 0.68
C LEU A 62 -15.72 -16.95 -0.22
N LEU A 63 -15.13 -16.50 -1.33
CA LEU A 63 -15.78 -15.60 -2.28
C LEU A 63 -16.91 -16.31 -3.03
N GLU A 64 -16.69 -17.54 -3.50
CA GLU A 64 -17.73 -18.36 -4.14
C GLU A 64 -18.93 -18.62 -3.23
N ASN A 65 -18.70 -18.78 -1.92
CA ASN A 65 -19.74 -19.14 -0.96
C ASN A 65 -20.41 -17.96 -0.26
N ASN A 66 -19.74 -16.80 -0.12
CA ASN A 66 -20.24 -15.67 0.68
C ASN A 66 -20.60 -14.41 -0.13
N MET A 67 -20.19 -14.29 -1.39
CA MET A 67 -20.49 -13.11 -2.20
C MET A 67 -21.03 -13.49 -3.58
N THR A 68 -22.03 -12.76 -4.05
CA THR A 68 -22.53 -12.89 -5.42
C THR A 68 -21.78 -11.94 -6.37
N GLU A 69 -21.71 -12.28 -7.65
CA GLU A 69 -21.17 -11.38 -8.68
C GLU A 69 -21.84 -10.00 -8.63
N GLU A 70 -23.14 -9.97 -8.37
CA GLU A 70 -23.92 -8.73 -8.25
C GLU A 70 -23.52 -7.91 -7.02
N GLN A 71 -23.17 -8.54 -5.90
CA GLN A 71 -22.63 -7.83 -4.74
C GLN A 71 -21.26 -7.22 -5.05
N LEU A 72 -20.37 -7.95 -5.73
CA LEU A 72 -19.08 -7.42 -6.16
C LEU A 72 -19.23 -6.24 -7.12
N VAL A 73 -20.12 -6.34 -8.11
CA VAL A 73 -20.37 -5.24 -9.07
C VAL A 73 -20.89 -4.00 -8.34
N ASN A 74 -21.84 -4.17 -7.41
CA ASN A 74 -22.34 -3.05 -6.61
C ASN A 74 -21.24 -2.40 -5.75
N ASP A 75 -20.31 -3.19 -5.21
CA ASP A 75 -19.19 -2.65 -4.45
C ASP A 75 -18.18 -1.91 -5.35
N ILE A 76 -17.95 -2.38 -6.58
CA ILE A 76 -17.15 -1.66 -7.59
C ILE A 76 -17.84 -0.35 -7.99
N GLU A 77 -19.17 -0.33 -8.12
CA GLU A 77 -19.93 0.88 -8.43
C GLU A 77 -19.77 1.95 -7.33
N LYS A 78 -19.63 1.54 -6.05
CA LYS A 78 -19.34 2.47 -4.95
C LYS A 78 -18.01 3.18 -5.13
N VAL A 79 -17.00 2.51 -5.72
CA VAL A 79 -15.70 3.12 -6.02
C VAL A 79 -15.85 4.28 -7.01
N CYS A 80 -16.81 4.22 -7.94
CA CYS A 80 -17.05 5.32 -8.88
C CYS A 80 -17.41 6.64 -8.18
N TYR A 81 -17.96 6.61 -6.96
CA TYR A 81 -18.28 7.83 -6.20
C TYR A 81 -17.08 8.41 -5.44
N MET A 82 -15.96 7.67 -5.37
CA MET A 82 -14.71 8.16 -4.81
C MET A 82 -13.84 8.87 -5.87
N LEU A 83 -14.22 8.76 -7.16
CA LEU A 83 -13.52 9.39 -8.26
C LEU A 83 -13.93 10.86 -8.46
N PRO A 84 -13.09 11.69 -9.09
CA PRO A 84 -13.43 13.08 -9.38
C PRO A 84 -14.75 13.21 -10.14
N HIS A 85 -15.55 14.25 -9.82
CA HIS A 85 -16.89 14.45 -10.39
C HIS A 85 -16.96 14.36 -11.93
N GLY A 86 -15.91 14.76 -12.65
CA GLY A 86 -15.84 14.70 -14.11
C GLY A 86 -15.82 13.29 -14.72
N VAL A 87 -15.47 12.27 -13.95
CA VAL A 87 -15.32 10.88 -14.43
C VAL A 87 -16.33 9.89 -13.84
N ILE A 88 -17.12 10.31 -12.85
CA ILE A 88 -18.10 9.45 -12.17
C ILE A 88 -19.05 8.79 -13.18
N GLY A 89 -19.60 9.57 -14.13
CA GLY A 89 -20.51 9.03 -15.15
C GLY A 89 -19.87 7.95 -16.01
N GLN A 90 -18.65 8.20 -16.51
CA GLN A 90 -17.91 7.24 -17.34
C GLN A 90 -17.54 5.96 -16.57
N CYS A 91 -17.19 6.10 -15.28
CA CYS A 91 -16.94 4.96 -14.40
C CYS A 91 -18.20 4.11 -14.25
N LYS A 92 -19.34 4.74 -13.96
CA LYS A 92 -20.62 4.02 -13.81
C LYS A 92 -21.00 3.31 -15.11
N ASP A 93 -20.93 4.01 -16.25
CA ASP A 93 -21.23 3.41 -17.56
C ASP A 93 -20.32 2.19 -17.84
N PHE A 94 -19.05 2.25 -17.44
CA PHE A 94 -18.12 1.13 -17.56
C PHE A 94 -18.49 -0.03 -16.64
N VAL A 95 -18.80 0.23 -15.37
CA VAL A 95 -19.20 -0.79 -14.40
C VAL A 95 -20.53 -1.44 -14.81
N ASP A 96 -21.49 -0.66 -15.29
CA ASP A 96 -22.77 -1.17 -15.76
C ASP A 96 -22.62 -2.04 -17.01
N SER A 97 -21.72 -1.66 -17.92
CA SER A 97 -21.52 -2.37 -19.20
C SER A 97 -20.64 -3.61 -19.07
N TYR A 98 -19.62 -3.56 -18.20
CA TYR A 98 -18.56 -4.56 -18.16
C TYR A 98 -18.33 -5.17 -16.77
N GLY A 99 -18.83 -4.57 -15.69
CA GLY A 99 -18.52 -4.96 -14.32
C GLY A 99 -18.79 -6.44 -14.05
N LYS A 100 -19.93 -6.96 -14.50
CA LYS A 100 -20.26 -8.39 -14.34
C LYS A 100 -19.27 -9.29 -15.08
N ALA A 101 -18.93 -8.97 -16.32
CA ALA A 101 -17.97 -9.74 -17.10
C ALA A 101 -16.56 -9.67 -16.49
N VAL A 102 -16.14 -8.51 -16.00
CA VAL A 102 -14.86 -8.32 -15.31
C VAL A 102 -14.80 -9.12 -14.01
N VAL A 103 -15.87 -9.11 -13.21
CA VAL A 103 -15.96 -9.91 -11.98
C VAL A 103 -15.89 -11.41 -12.28
N ILE A 104 -16.64 -11.89 -13.27
CA ILE A 104 -16.57 -13.30 -13.71
C ILE A 104 -15.14 -13.65 -14.14
N MET A 105 -14.54 -12.83 -15.00
CA MET A 105 -13.15 -13.05 -15.44
C MET A 105 -12.16 -13.07 -14.27
N LEU A 106 -12.34 -12.22 -13.26
CA LEU A 106 -11.47 -12.19 -12.08
C LEU A 106 -11.65 -13.42 -11.18
N LEU A 107 -12.88 -13.89 -11.00
CA LEU A 107 -13.17 -15.12 -10.25
C LEU A 107 -12.64 -16.37 -10.98
N GLU A 108 -12.69 -16.36 -12.31
CA GLU A 108 -12.17 -17.46 -13.14
C GLU A 108 -10.65 -17.40 -13.37
N ALA A 109 -10.01 -16.23 -13.24
CA ALA A 109 -8.57 -16.03 -13.46
C ALA A 109 -7.70 -16.33 -12.22
N THR A 110 -8.30 -16.84 -11.16
CA THR A 110 -7.64 -17.15 -9.90
C THR A 110 -6.87 -18.47 -10.04
N ASP A 111 -5.64 -18.39 -10.58
CA ASP A 111 -4.66 -19.46 -10.43
C ASP A 111 -3.82 -19.16 -9.17
N PRO A 112 -3.98 -19.93 -8.07
CA PRO A 112 -3.21 -19.76 -6.86
C PRO A 112 -1.70 -19.71 -7.12
N GLN A 113 -1.21 -20.48 -8.09
CA GLN A 113 0.20 -20.48 -8.45
C GLN A 113 0.63 -19.17 -9.11
N ALA A 114 -0.14 -18.63 -10.06
CA ALA A 114 0.13 -17.35 -10.70
C ALA A 114 0.10 -16.18 -9.69
N ILE A 115 -0.90 -16.16 -8.78
CA ILE A 115 -1.03 -15.12 -7.75
C ILE A 115 0.15 -15.18 -6.78
N CYS A 116 0.48 -16.37 -6.28
CA CYS A 116 1.60 -16.53 -5.35
C CYS A 116 2.95 -16.29 -6.02
N THR A 117 3.06 -16.49 -7.33
CA THR A 117 4.24 -16.10 -8.12
C THR A 117 4.32 -14.58 -8.29
N MET A 118 3.20 -13.90 -8.53
CA MET A 118 3.12 -12.43 -8.61
C MET A 118 3.47 -11.78 -7.27
N LEU A 119 3.01 -12.36 -6.16
CA LEU A 119 3.37 -11.96 -4.79
C LEU A 119 4.81 -12.35 -4.41
N HIS A 120 5.56 -12.98 -5.32
CA HIS A 120 6.93 -13.46 -5.12
C HIS A 120 7.08 -14.50 -4.00
N LEU A 121 5.99 -15.17 -3.61
CA LEU A 121 5.96 -16.23 -2.59
C LEU A 121 6.23 -17.62 -3.20
N CYS A 122 5.93 -17.79 -4.48
CA CYS A 122 6.26 -18.98 -5.26
C CYS A 122 7.36 -18.71 -6.30
N PRO A 123 8.21 -19.71 -6.61
CA PRO A 123 9.17 -19.62 -7.70
C PRO A 123 8.47 -19.46 -9.06
N ARG A 124 8.96 -18.57 -9.93
CA ARG A 124 8.54 -18.51 -11.34
C ARG A 124 8.90 -19.82 -12.03
N ARG A 125 7.92 -20.68 -12.32
CA ARG A 125 8.14 -21.85 -13.20
C ARG A 125 8.44 -21.37 -14.62
N GLY A 126 9.62 -21.74 -15.12
CA GLY A 126 9.99 -21.82 -16.54
C GLY A 126 9.50 -20.71 -17.46
N ALA A 127 10.34 -19.69 -17.66
CA ALA A 127 10.27 -18.79 -18.81
C ALA A 127 10.50 -19.53 -20.14
N ALA A 128 9.53 -20.32 -20.61
CA ALA A 128 9.65 -20.99 -21.91
C ALA A 128 8.35 -21.15 -22.71
N GLN A 129 7.16 -21.09 -22.09
CA GLN A 129 5.91 -21.31 -22.84
C GLN A 129 4.81 -20.38 -22.32
N GLY A 130 4.80 -19.14 -22.82
CA GLY A 130 3.77 -18.15 -22.44
C GLY A 130 4.09 -16.70 -22.80
N ALA A 131 5.31 -16.39 -23.23
CA ALA A 131 5.71 -15.02 -23.60
C ALA A 131 4.94 -14.42 -24.78
N ALA A 132 4.25 -15.24 -25.59
CA ALA A 132 3.52 -14.76 -26.76
C ALA A 132 2.11 -14.20 -26.45
N ALA A 133 1.45 -14.66 -25.37
CA ALA A 133 0.09 -14.22 -25.05
C ALA A 133 0.05 -13.00 -24.11
N ALA A 134 1.06 -12.84 -23.24
CA ALA A 134 1.18 -11.67 -22.34
C ALA A 134 1.62 -10.38 -23.05
N ALA A 135 2.13 -10.47 -24.28
CA ALA A 135 2.54 -9.31 -25.07
C ALA A 135 1.34 -8.50 -25.63
N ALA A 136 0.14 -9.08 -25.68
CA ALA A 136 -1.03 -8.46 -26.32
C ALA A 136 -1.90 -7.62 -25.38
N LEU A 137 -1.64 -7.66 -24.06
CA LEU A 137 -2.39 -6.90 -23.05
C LEU A 137 -1.51 -5.96 -22.23
N GLN A 138 -0.26 -5.72 -22.64
CA GLN A 138 0.56 -4.70 -21.98
C GLN A 138 -0.18 -3.35 -22.13
N PRO A 139 -0.68 -2.75 -21.04
CA PRO A 139 -1.03 -1.35 -21.07
C PRO A 139 0.23 -0.63 -21.53
N ALA A 140 0.10 0.36 -22.42
CA ALA A 140 1.28 1.10 -22.90
C ALA A 140 2.15 1.47 -21.70
N ALA A 141 3.46 1.19 -21.77
CA ALA A 141 4.40 1.48 -20.69
C ALA A 141 4.16 2.93 -20.20
N GLY A 142 3.84 3.09 -18.91
CA GLY A 142 3.48 4.38 -18.31
C GLY A 142 1.98 4.66 -18.14
N THR A 143 1.05 3.84 -18.68
CA THR A 143 -0.40 4.05 -18.47
C THR A 143 -0.76 3.93 -16.99
N PHE A 144 -0.24 2.91 -16.32
CA PHE A 144 -0.47 2.70 -14.89
C PHE A 144 0.22 3.77 -14.02
N CYS A 145 1.40 4.25 -14.45
CA CYS A 145 2.08 5.39 -13.85
C CYS A 145 1.24 6.66 -13.90
N ASN A 146 0.69 7.01 -15.07
CA ASN A 146 -0.13 8.20 -15.25
C ASN A 146 -1.40 8.15 -14.39
N VAL A 147 -2.07 6.99 -14.33
CA VAL A 147 -3.26 6.81 -13.49
C VAL A 147 -2.89 6.97 -12.02
N CYS A 148 -1.77 6.38 -11.59
CA CYS A 148 -1.28 6.55 -10.23
C CYS A 148 -0.98 8.02 -9.92
N GLN A 149 -0.25 8.73 -10.78
CA GLN A 149 0.09 10.13 -10.56
C GLN A 149 -1.17 10.99 -10.41
N ILE A 150 -2.17 10.82 -11.30
CA ILE A 150 -3.45 11.55 -11.22
C ILE A 150 -4.16 11.25 -9.91
N LEU A 151 -4.24 9.98 -9.50
CA LEU A 151 -4.92 9.58 -8.28
C LEU A 151 -4.22 10.15 -7.04
N ILE A 152 -2.89 10.02 -6.95
CA ILE A 152 -2.14 10.53 -5.81
C ILE A 152 -2.18 12.05 -5.74
N THR A 153 -2.05 12.76 -6.86
CA THR A 153 -2.23 14.22 -6.90
C THR A 153 -3.64 14.63 -6.45
N TYR A 154 -4.69 13.88 -6.83
CA TYR A 154 -6.04 14.15 -6.35
C TYR A 154 -6.14 13.96 -4.83
N VAL A 155 -5.66 12.83 -4.32
CA VAL A 155 -5.67 12.52 -2.88
C VAL A 155 -4.91 13.58 -2.09
N ASP A 156 -3.71 13.98 -2.53
CA ASP A 156 -2.92 15.02 -1.87
C ASP A 156 -3.67 16.35 -1.78
N ASN A 157 -4.34 16.77 -2.87
CA ASN A 157 -5.14 18.00 -2.86
C ASN A 157 -6.41 17.90 -2.00
N GLU A 158 -7.06 16.74 -1.93
CA GLU A 158 -8.23 16.52 -1.07
C GLU A 158 -7.80 16.52 0.40
N LEU A 159 -6.69 15.86 0.76
CA LEU A 159 -6.17 15.83 2.13
C LEU A 159 -5.82 17.20 2.69
N LEU A 160 -5.52 18.18 1.83
CA LEU A 160 -5.28 19.57 2.26
C LEU A 160 -6.55 20.35 2.61
N LYS A 161 -7.74 19.85 2.28
CA LYS A 161 -8.97 20.54 2.60
C LYS A 161 -9.26 20.41 4.09
N ASN A 162 -9.56 21.54 4.73
CA ASN A 162 -9.97 21.58 6.14
C ASN A 162 -11.16 20.63 6.43
N GLU A 163 -12.07 20.44 5.47
CA GLU A 163 -13.20 19.52 5.59
C GLU A 163 -12.72 18.05 5.69
N THR A 164 -11.83 17.62 4.80
CA THR A 164 -11.25 16.27 4.81
C THR A 164 -10.45 15.98 6.09
N LEU A 165 -9.69 16.97 6.57
CA LEU A 165 -8.96 16.87 7.84
C LEU A 165 -9.92 16.75 9.05
N ALA A 166 -11.02 17.51 9.05
CA ALA A 166 -12.02 17.44 10.10
C ALA A 166 -12.77 16.09 10.10
N GLU A 167 -13.05 15.54 8.92
CA GLU A 167 -13.63 14.21 8.78
C GLU A 167 -12.69 13.11 9.30
N LEU A 168 -11.39 13.19 8.97
CA LEU A 168 -10.37 12.26 9.47
C LEU A 168 -10.26 12.31 11.00
N SER A 169 -10.21 13.51 11.58
CA SER A 169 -10.18 13.69 13.04
C SER A 169 -11.44 13.12 13.69
N SER A 170 -12.62 13.36 13.12
CA SER A 170 -13.89 12.79 13.60
C SER A 170 -13.91 11.25 13.57
N VAL A 171 -13.31 10.62 12.55
CA VAL A 171 -13.23 9.16 12.47
C VAL A 171 -12.34 8.60 13.58
N LEU A 172 -11.21 9.25 13.88
CA LEU A 172 -10.29 8.82 14.94
C LEU A 172 -10.94 8.96 16.33
N GLU A 173 -11.67 10.05 16.57
CA GLU A 173 -12.43 10.25 17.81
C GLU A 173 -13.55 9.19 17.97
N LYS A 174 -14.34 8.95 16.92
CA LYS A 174 -15.36 7.88 16.93
C LYS A 174 -14.76 6.49 17.13
N GLY A 175 -13.53 6.27 16.68
CA GLY A 175 -12.79 5.05 16.95
C GLY A 175 -12.57 4.82 18.45
N CYS A 176 -12.37 5.88 19.24
CA CYS A 176 -12.24 5.80 20.69
C CYS A 176 -13.56 5.42 21.39
N GLU A 177 -14.72 5.76 20.82
CA GLU A 177 -16.04 5.38 21.33
C GLU A 177 -16.32 3.87 21.23
N LEU A 178 -15.56 3.15 20.40
CA LEU A 178 -15.65 1.69 20.28
C LEU A 178 -14.90 0.96 21.41
N LEU A 179 -14.09 1.67 22.20
CA LEU A 179 -13.35 1.10 23.32
C LEU A 179 -14.20 1.08 24.60
N PRO A 180 -13.93 0.16 25.55
CA PRO A 180 -14.55 0.20 26.87
C PRO A 180 -14.30 1.52 27.59
N ASP A 181 -15.27 2.00 28.38
CA ASP A 181 -15.26 3.32 29.06
C ASP A 181 -13.96 3.66 29.81
N LEU A 182 -13.27 2.66 30.35
CA LEU A 182 -12.01 2.83 31.08
C LEU A 182 -10.84 3.29 30.17
N LEU A 183 -10.95 3.06 28.86
CA LEU A 183 -9.92 3.32 27.85
C LEU A 183 -10.29 4.48 26.91
N THR A 184 -11.56 4.84 26.80
CA THR A 184 -12.05 5.92 25.92
C THR A 184 -11.30 7.23 26.17
N SER A 185 -11.20 7.67 27.43
CA SER A 185 -10.48 8.91 27.79
C SER A 185 -8.96 8.87 27.50
N GLN A 186 -8.34 7.68 27.59
CA GLN A 186 -6.92 7.51 27.27
C GLN A 186 -6.69 7.52 25.76
N CYS A 187 -7.62 6.93 24.99
CA CYS A 187 -7.63 6.96 23.54
C CYS A 187 -7.83 8.38 23.00
N GLU A 188 -8.82 9.12 23.50
CA GLU A 188 -9.08 10.50 23.09
C GLU A 188 -7.86 11.40 23.35
N ALA A 189 -7.20 11.22 24.49
CA ALA A 189 -5.96 11.93 24.81
C ALA A 189 -4.82 11.59 23.83
N LEU A 190 -4.73 10.32 23.42
CA LEU A 190 -3.75 9.87 22.42
C LEU A 190 -4.05 10.47 21.04
N VAL A 191 -5.31 10.40 20.59
CA VAL A 191 -5.75 10.99 19.32
C VAL A 191 -5.46 12.48 19.32
N THR A 192 -5.92 13.22 20.33
CA THR A 192 -5.67 14.67 20.44
C THR A 192 -4.17 15.01 20.41
N GLN A 193 -3.33 14.18 21.02
CA GLN A 193 -1.89 14.43 21.11
C GLN A 193 -1.14 14.13 19.80
N TYR A 194 -1.48 13.04 19.13
CA TYR A 194 -0.68 12.52 18.01
C TYR A 194 -1.32 12.72 16.64
N GLU A 195 -2.63 12.94 16.55
CA GLU A 195 -3.36 13.11 15.29
C GLU A 195 -2.79 14.26 14.43
N PRO A 196 -2.52 15.47 14.96
CA PRO A 196 -1.96 16.55 14.14
C PRO A 196 -0.60 16.21 13.55
N ALA A 197 0.24 15.48 14.29
CA ALA A 197 1.55 15.05 13.82
C ALA A 197 1.42 13.93 12.78
N ALA A 198 0.55 12.95 13.02
CA ALA A 198 0.29 11.84 12.11
C ALA A 198 -0.27 12.31 10.77
N VAL A 199 -1.22 13.25 10.80
CA VAL A 199 -1.83 13.85 9.60
C VAL A 199 -0.81 14.69 8.83
N ARG A 200 0.02 15.48 9.53
CA ARG A 200 1.13 16.20 8.89
C ARG A 200 2.10 15.25 8.20
N LEU A 201 2.48 14.16 8.85
CA LEU A 201 3.37 13.13 8.28
C LEU A 201 2.75 12.46 7.06
N LEU A 202 1.45 12.17 7.09
CA LEU A 202 0.72 11.58 5.97
C LEU A 202 0.82 12.47 4.73
N VAL A 203 0.53 13.76 4.88
CA VAL A 203 0.57 14.74 3.79
C VAL A 203 2.00 14.93 3.24
N GLN A 204 3.02 14.89 4.09
CA GLN A 204 4.42 15.02 3.65
C GLN A 204 4.90 13.88 2.75
N MET A 205 4.24 12.72 2.80
CA MET A 205 4.59 11.54 2.01
C MET A 205 3.78 11.42 0.72
N MET A 206 2.80 12.32 0.48
CA MET A 206 1.82 12.22 -0.61
C MET A 206 2.30 12.68 -1.98
N ASP A 207 3.63 12.72 -2.17
CA ASP A 207 4.19 13.06 -3.46
C ASP A 207 3.91 11.96 -4.51
N PRO A 208 3.33 12.33 -5.66
CA PRO A 208 2.91 11.37 -6.67
C PRO A 208 4.08 10.59 -7.24
N ASP A 209 5.25 11.20 -7.45
CA ASP A 209 6.39 10.50 -8.03
C ASP A 209 7.01 9.52 -7.04
N PHE A 210 7.15 9.92 -5.78
CA PHE A 210 7.60 9.06 -4.70
C PHE A 210 6.67 7.85 -4.50
N ILE A 211 5.37 8.09 -4.32
CA ILE A 211 4.41 6.99 -4.07
C ILE A 211 4.30 6.08 -5.28
N CYS A 212 4.11 6.63 -6.47
CA CYS A 212 3.91 5.84 -7.68
C CYS A 212 5.16 5.04 -8.05
N THR A 213 6.35 5.52 -7.72
CA THR A 213 7.58 4.74 -7.82
C THR A 213 7.64 3.63 -6.76
N LYS A 214 7.31 3.92 -5.50
CA LYS A 214 7.36 2.92 -4.41
C LYS A 214 6.37 1.78 -4.58
N ILE A 215 5.17 2.05 -5.11
CA ILE A 215 4.19 0.99 -5.44
C ILE A 215 4.45 0.34 -6.80
N ARG A 216 5.56 0.69 -7.46
CA ARG A 216 5.97 0.20 -8.79
C ARG A 216 4.93 0.47 -9.89
N ALA A 217 4.17 1.54 -9.74
CA ALA A 217 3.29 2.01 -10.80
C ALA A 217 4.07 2.74 -11.91
N CYS A 218 5.14 3.43 -11.53
CA CYS A 218 6.10 4.06 -12.42
C CYS A 218 7.41 3.26 -12.45
N ASP A 219 7.88 2.91 -13.66
CA ASP A 219 9.16 2.21 -13.85
C ASP A 219 10.32 3.21 -13.79
N GLN A 220 11.03 3.21 -12.67
CA GLN A 220 12.42 3.69 -12.58
C GLN A 220 13.30 2.43 -12.60
N GLY A 221 13.75 2.02 -13.79
CA GLY A 221 14.31 0.68 -14.03
C GLY A 221 15.36 0.24 -13.00
N SER A 222 15.12 -0.88 -12.30
CA SER A 222 16.05 -1.70 -11.47
C SER A 222 17.03 -1.00 -10.49
N GLN A 223 17.00 0.32 -10.35
CA GLN A 223 17.99 1.11 -9.60
C GLN A 223 17.33 1.89 -8.46
N VAL A 224 16.22 1.36 -7.94
CA VAL A 224 15.36 1.97 -6.91
C VAL A 224 16.11 2.20 -5.58
N ASP A 225 17.19 1.47 -5.33
CA ASP A 225 17.98 1.59 -4.08
C ASP A 225 19.21 2.50 -4.21
N SER A 226 19.56 2.98 -5.41
CA SER A 226 20.75 3.83 -5.61
C SER A 226 20.45 5.28 -5.95
N ASP A 227 19.20 5.63 -6.25
CA ASP A 227 18.75 7.00 -6.47
C ASP A 227 18.39 7.66 -5.12
N PRO A 228 19.12 8.70 -4.67
CA PRO A 228 18.80 9.42 -3.44
C PRO A 228 17.39 10.01 -3.39
N CYS A 229 16.80 10.33 -4.54
CA CYS A 229 15.43 10.86 -4.61
C CYS A 229 14.36 9.84 -4.18
N SER A 230 14.70 8.55 -4.17
CA SER A 230 13.81 7.48 -3.70
C SER A 230 13.79 7.32 -2.17
N TRP A 231 14.64 8.05 -1.44
CA TRP A 231 14.78 7.93 0.02
C TRP A 231 13.67 8.61 0.82
N GLY A 232 12.82 9.42 0.17
CA GLY A 232 11.67 10.06 0.81
C GLY A 232 11.97 11.43 1.39
N PRO A 233 10.92 12.16 1.85
CA PRO A 233 10.87 13.62 2.01
C PRO A 233 11.97 14.19 2.90
N ASP A 234 12.48 13.41 3.83
CA ASP A 234 13.64 13.77 4.65
C ASP A 234 14.87 14.14 3.81
N TYR A 235 15.09 13.45 2.67
CA TYR A 235 16.18 13.76 1.75
C TYR A 235 15.84 14.92 0.81
N TRP A 236 14.80 14.78 -0.01
CA TRP A 236 14.50 15.75 -1.06
C TRP A 236 14.03 17.09 -0.48
N CYS A 237 13.36 17.14 0.68
CA CYS A 237 13.03 18.38 1.39
C CYS A 237 14.08 18.84 2.42
N SER A 238 15.29 18.27 2.42
CA SER A 238 16.39 18.76 3.29
C SER A 238 16.92 20.13 2.87
N SER A 239 16.81 20.48 1.59
CA SER A 239 17.27 21.76 1.05
C SER A 239 16.57 22.09 -0.27
N THR A 240 16.59 23.36 -0.66
CA THR A 240 16.12 23.79 -2.00
C THR A 240 16.90 23.09 -3.13
N ALA A 241 18.17 22.75 -2.92
CA ALA A 241 19.01 22.11 -3.92
C ALA A 241 18.53 20.67 -4.21
N THR A 242 18.42 19.84 -3.17
CA THR A 242 17.92 18.46 -3.28
C THR A 242 16.46 18.43 -3.73
N ALA A 243 15.66 19.42 -3.32
CA ALA A 243 14.28 19.51 -3.76
C ALA A 243 14.16 19.82 -5.25
N THR A 244 15.07 20.61 -5.81
CA THR A 244 15.07 20.89 -7.25
C THR A 244 15.65 19.70 -8.04
N GLU A 245 16.64 19.01 -7.48
CA GLU A 245 17.23 17.80 -8.08
C GLU A 245 16.20 16.68 -8.22
N CYS A 246 15.35 16.49 -7.21
CA CYS A 246 14.34 15.43 -7.18
C CYS A 246 12.96 15.86 -7.68
N ASP A 247 12.85 17.01 -8.37
CA ASP A 247 11.57 17.60 -8.83
C ASP A 247 10.50 17.77 -7.72
N ALA A 248 10.96 17.97 -6.49
CA ALA A 248 10.21 18.06 -5.24
C ALA A 248 9.75 19.46 -4.85
N LEU A 249 10.21 20.49 -5.57
CA LEU A 249 10.33 21.83 -5.01
C LEU A 249 8.98 22.40 -4.54
N GLU A 250 7.94 22.19 -5.33
CA GLU A 250 6.58 22.61 -4.98
C GLU A 250 6.02 21.80 -3.81
N HIS A 251 6.26 20.49 -3.76
CA HIS A 251 5.86 19.64 -2.63
C HIS A 251 6.49 20.12 -1.31
N CYS A 252 7.81 20.31 -1.30
CA CYS A 252 8.53 20.73 -0.09
C CYS A 252 8.07 22.12 0.40
N ARG A 253 7.77 23.04 -0.52
CA ARG A 253 7.21 24.37 -0.19
C ARG A 253 5.79 24.30 0.37
N ARG A 254 4.98 23.36 -0.12
CA ARG A 254 3.57 23.27 0.23
C ARG A 254 3.34 22.48 1.52
N HIS A 255 4.16 21.47 1.79
CA HIS A 255 3.90 20.46 2.83
C HIS A 255 4.95 20.37 3.94
N VAL A 256 6.16 20.94 3.73
CA VAL A 256 7.28 20.78 4.67
C VAL A 256 7.80 22.10 5.25
N TRP A 257 8.15 23.07 4.41
CA TRP A 257 8.78 24.34 4.78
C TRP A 257 7.80 25.47 5.13
#